data_AF-A0A4S9F6Q6-F1
#
_entry.id   AF-A0A4S9F6Q6-F1
#
_cell.length_a   1.000
_cell.length_b   1.000
_cell.length_c   1.000
_cell.angle_alpha   90.00
_cell.angle_beta   90.00
_cell.angle_gamma   90.00
#
_symmetry.space_group_name_H-M   'P 1'
#
loop_
_entity.id
_entity.type
_entity.pdbx_description
1 polymer ?
#
loop_
_entity_poly.entity_id
_entity_poly.type
_entity_poly.pdbx_seq_one_letter_code
_entity_poly.pdbx_strand_id
1 'polypeptide(L)'
;MARPSKARAASEESSALSSVVSDAPETAVADTAPKGTRGTKRKRNVKQQVKEESEGENDIEERPAPVKKTRQRKAAKVEEEVEPSPKKARKSKKVIEETQEAETTTVDAPPTKAKVVRKRKTKEEKEAEAMPLAARTVGHKLFIGAHVSAAGGPPNAVQNAIHIGANAFALFLKSQRKWANPPLDETHSINFHENCNKHDFDQNKHVVPHGSYLVNLAHTDPERTKQAYDSFLDDLKRCEKLGIALYNFHPGNSVGGDRAAAIAHLAGNLNRAHKETSKVVTLLENMAAGGNVIGSTFEDLRDVIELVEDKSRVGVCLDTCHAFAGGYDLRTPETVQKTMSDFNETVGMKYLRALHLNDSKAPFSSHRDLHANIGTGFLGLRGFHAIMNDERVIGLPMVLETPIEVRDEDGNLQKDAKGKDMEDKGIWAREIKLLENLVGMDVESEEFKEIEDRLQKMGAVERNRIAEQVEKKTTKVKEMEEKTKAKQTKLNFGKAVPAKKGKKAKKEEEADQSDASSLSALPSDNES
;
A
#
# COMPACT_ATOMS: atom_id res chain seq x y z
N MET A 1 -46.20 -32.51 -42.05
CA MET A 1 -46.21 -31.51 -43.14
C MET A 1 -47.12 -30.35 -42.74
N ALA A 2 -46.93 -29.16 -43.33
CA ALA A 2 -47.83 -27.98 -43.28
C ALA A 2 -48.14 -27.32 -41.90
N ARG A 3 -47.47 -26.19 -41.64
CA ARG A 3 -48.08 -24.95 -41.08
C ARG A 3 -48.89 -24.25 -42.23
N PRO A 4 -49.57 -23.08 -42.10
CA PRO A 4 -49.61 -22.11 -40.98
C PRO A 4 -51.00 -21.46 -40.71
N SER A 5 -51.06 -20.51 -39.75
CA SER A 5 -51.47 -19.12 -40.05
C SER A 5 -51.14 -18.15 -38.89
N LYS A 6 -50.84 -16.90 -39.23
CA LYS A 6 -50.77 -15.74 -38.31
C LYS A 6 -51.95 -14.82 -38.64
N ALA A 7 -52.48 -14.11 -37.64
CA ALA A 7 -53.24 -12.88 -37.84
C ALA A 7 -52.62 -11.76 -36.99
N ARG A 8 -52.68 -10.52 -37.49
CA ARG A 8 -52.02 -9.32 -36.93
C ARG A 8 -52.79 -8.06 -37.39
N ALA A 9 -53.24 -7.23 -36.46
CA ALA A 9 -53.67 -5.82 -36.60
C ALA A 9 -54.15 -5.34 -35.20
N ALA A 10 -53.59 -4.31 -34.57
CA ALA A 10 -53.87 -2.86 -34.73
C ALA A 10 -55.01 -2.40 -33.76
N SER A 11 -55.07 -1.19 -33.18
CA SER A 11 -54.17 0.00 -33.11
C SER A 11 -54.75 1.00 -32.08
N GLU A 12 -53.93 1.90 -31.51
CA GLU A 12 -54.27 3.28 -31.03
C GLU A 12 -55.37 3.49 -29.94
N GLU A 13 -55.49 4.61 -29.20
CA GLU A 13 -54.53 5.54 -28.56
C GLU A 13 -55.29 6.45 -27.52
N SER A 14 -54.56 7.13 -26.61
CA SER A 14 -55.03 8.21 -25.67
C SER A 14 -55.96 7.80 -24.51
N SER A 15 -55.86 8.35 -23.29
CA SER A 15 -55.81 9.78 -22.91
C SER A 15 -55.16 10.02 -21.52
N ALA A 16 -54.98 11.29 -21.12
CA ALA A 16 -54.27 11.71 -19.90
C ALA A 16 -54.94 12.91 -19.17
N LEU A 17 -54.33 13.35 -18.04
CA LEU A 17 -54.69 14.49 -17.14
C LEU A 17 -55.77 14.16 -16.08
N SER A 18 -55.77 14.65 -14.83
CA SER A 18 -55.07 15.76 -14.11
C SER A 18 -54.97 15.39 -12.60
N SER A 19 -53.88 15.56 -11.82
CA SER A 19 -53.18 16.73 -11.22
C SER A 19 -53.87 17.49 -10.05
N VAL A 20 -53.32 17.42 -8.82
CA VAL A 20 -53.27 18.51 -7.79
C VAL A 20 -51.97 18.36 -6.95
N VAL A 21 -51.51 19.43 -6.28
CA VAL A 21 -50.13 19.68 -5.78
C VAL A 21 -50.12 20.24 -4.33
N SER A 22 -49.05 20.03 -3.54
CA SER A 22 -48.47 20.91 -2.47
C SER A 22 -47.53 20.08 -1.54
N ASP A 23 -46.47 20.61 -0.90
CA ASP A 23 -45.82 21.94 -0.92
C ASP A 23 -44.32 21.84 -0.56
N ALA A 24 -43.50 22.82 -0.96
CA ALA A 24 -42.12 23.02 -0.48
C ALA A 24 -41.64 24.47 -0.77
N PRO A 25 -41.06 25.20 0.21
CA PRO A 25 -40.70 26.60 0.00
C PRO A 25 -39.20 26.81 -0.35
N GLU A 26 -38.97 27.61 -1.38
CA GLU A 26 -37.71 28.31 -1.66
C GLU A 26 -38.04 29.79 -1.91
N THR A 27 -37.26 30.73 -1.37
CA THR A 27 -37.51 32.18 -1.51
C THR A 27 -36.33 32.92 -2.12
N ALA A 28 -36.65 33.86 -3.00
CA ALA A 28 -35.75 34.38 -4.02
C ALA A 28 -34.92 35.62 -3.59
N VAL A 29 -33.92 35.90 -4.44
CA VAL A 29 -33.02 37.06 -4.40
C VAL A 29 -33.73 38.35 -4.86
N ALA A 30 -33.41 39.48 -4.25
CA ALA A 30 -33.66 40.81 -4.83
C ALA A 30 -32.49 41.76 -4.50
N ASP A 31 -32.05 42.52 -5.50
CA ASP A 31 -30.89 43.42 -5.43
C ASP A 31 -31.33 44.86 -5.73
N THR A 32 -31.04 45.81 -4.83
CA THR A 32 -31.10 47.26 -5.09
C THR A 32 -30.31 48.06 -4.04
N ALA A 33 -29.48 48.99 -4.51
CA ALA A 33 -28.97 50.14 -3.76
C ALA A 33 -29.49 51.42 -4.43
N PRO A 34 -29.66 52.57 -3.73
CA PRO A 34 -28.48 53.45 -3.53
C PRO A 34 -28.51 54.44 -2.33
N LYS A 35 -27.33 55.05 -2.08
CA LYS A 35 -27.08 56.39 -1.46
C LYS A 35 -27.46 56.66 0.02
N GLY A 36 -26.45 57.05 0.82
CA GLY A 36 -26.47 58.42 1.40
C GLY A 36 -26.10 58.66 2.87
N THR A 37 -24.84 59.07 3.12
CA THR A 37 -24.39 60.05 4.15
C THR A 37 -24.44 59.80 5.68
N ARG A 38 -23.28 60.08 6.33
CA ARG A 38 -23.04 60.67 7.68
C ARG A 38 -23.73 60.01 8.91
N GLY A 39 -23.06 59.53 9.97
CA GLY A 39 -21.63 59.51 10.34
C GLY A 39 -21.34 60.25 11.66
N THR A 40 -20.71 59.60 12.64
CA THR A 40 -20.01 60.26 13.77
C THR A 40 -18.95 59.36 14.42
N LYS A 41 -17.89 59.98 14.95
CA LYS A 41 -16.74 59.34 15.59
C LYS A 41 -16.95 59.14 17.10
N ARG A 42 -16.31 58.14 17.70
CA ARG A 42 -15.61 58.37 18.99
C ARG A 42 -14.38 57.47 19.17
N LYS A 43 -13.27 58.08 19.57
CA LYS A 43 -11.95 57.47 19.86
C LYS A 43 -11.75 57.25 21.36
N ARG A 44 -11.02 56.20 21.73
CA ARG A 44 -9.99 56.09 22.81
C ARG A 44 -9.09 54.91 22.39
N ASN A 45 -7.79 54.96 22.06
CA ASN A 45 -6.63 55.83 22.37
C ASN A 45 -5.92 55.50 23.70
N VAL A 46 -4.57 55.54 23.70
CA VAL A 46 -3.60 55.32 24.83
C VAL A 46 -3.20 53.83 25.03
N LYS A 47 -1.92 53.41 25.12
CA LYS A 47 -0.62 54.12 25.09
C LYS A 47 0.52 53.31 24.44
N GLN A 48 1.56 54.03 24.06
CA GLN A 48 2.85 53.61 23.53
C GLN A 48 3.89 53.54 24.66
N GLN A 49 4.90 52.67 24.57
CA GLN A 49 6.20 52.96 25.20
C GLN A 49 7.36 52.34 24.41
N VAL A 50 8.32 53.20 24.07
CA VAL A 50 9.63 52.89 23.46
C VAL A 50 10.67 52.97 24.56
N LYS A 51 11.78 52.23 24.43
CA LYS A 51 13.05 52.62 25.07
C LYS A 51 14.22 52.24 24.17
N GLU A 52 15.10 53.21 23.95
CA GLU A 52 16.32 53.15 23.14
C GLU A 52 17.46 53.75 24.00
N GLU A 53 18.65 54.01 23.41
CA GLU A 53 19.91 54.52 24.03
C GLU A 53 20.73 53.47 24.82
N SER A 54 22.07 53.39 24.72
CA SER A 54 23.08 54.13 23.92
C SER A 54 24.40 53.32 23.84
N GLU A 55 25.01 53.10 22.67
CA GLU A 55 26.23 53.78 22.11
C GLU A 55 27.61 53.22 22.52
N GLY A 56 28.57 53.31 21.58
CA GLY A 56 29.97 52.85 21.71
C GLY A 56 30.68 52.63 20.36
N GLU A 57 31.18 53.70 19.74
CA GLU A 57 32.02 53.73 18.51
C GLU A 57 33.39 53.01 18.72
N ASN A 58 34.24 52.63 17.75
CA ASN A 58 34.50 53.02 16.35
C ASN A 58 34.88 51.73 15.55
N ASP A 59 35.36 51.67 14.28
CA ASP A 59 35.80 52.67 13.29
C ASP A 59 35.66 52.14 11.82
N ILE A 60 36.24 52.86 10.86
CA ILE A 60 36.18 52.82 9.39
C ILE A 60 37.37 52.08 8.73
N GLU A 61 37.16 51.33 7.63
CA GLU A 61 37.91 51.53 6.35
C GLU A 61 37.23 50.91 5.11
N GLU A 62 37.63 51.37 3.91
CA GLU A 62 36.82 51.34 2.69
C GLU A 62 36.99 50.13 1.73
N ARG A 63 36.01 50.02 0.81
CA ARG A 63 35.98 49.27 -0.45
C ARG A 63 37.07 49.77 -1.44
N PRO A 64 37.47 49.06 -2.54
CA PRO A 64 36.55 48.34 -3.45
C PRO A 64 37.10 47.09 -4.21
N ALA A 65 36.24 46.52 -5.06
CA ALA A 65 36.57 45.45 -6.01
C ALA A 65 37.22 45.99 -7.31
N PRO A 66 38.04 45.17 -8.00
CA PRO A 66 38.35 45.41 -9.42
C PRO A 66 38.09 44.20 -10.36
N VAL A 67 38.17 44.51 -11.66
CA VAL A 67 37.77 43.67 -12.81
C VAL A 67 38.98 42.93 -13.45
N LYS A 68 38.68 41.84 -14.18
CA LYS A 68 39.58 41.03 -15.04
C LYS A 68 40.60 41.83 -15.87
N LYS A 69 41.80 41.25 -16.09
CA LYS A 69 42.57 41.37 -17.37
C LYS A 69 43.63 40.26 -17.55
N THR A 70 44.19 40.17 -18.76
CA THR A 70 44.72 38.94 -19.40
C THR A 70 46.18 39.07 -19.87
N ARG A 71 46.90 37.95 -20.07
CA ARG A 71 48.03 37.79 -21.02
C ARG A 71 47.82 36.47 -21.81
N GLN A 72 47.53 36.50 -23.11
CA GLN A 72 48.47 36.55 -24.26
C GLN A 72 49.28 35.23 -24.43
N ARG A 73 49.38 34.55 -25.59
CA ARG A 73 49.21 34.82 -27.06
C ARG A 73 48.90 33.46 -27.77
N LYS A 74 48.54 33.27 -29.07
CA LYS A 74 48.58 34.08 -30.32
C LYS A 74 47.65 33.45 -31.42
N ALA A 75 46.98 34.29 -32.25
CA ALA A 75 46.61 34.18 -33.71
C ALA A 75 46.13 32.84 -34.36
N ALA A 76 45.21 32.77 -35.34
CA ALA A 76 44.35 33.72 -36.11
C ALA A 76 43.06 32.96 -36.60
N LYS A 77 41.83 33.54 -36.74
CA LYS A 77 41.24 34.40 -37.82
C LYS A 77 41.37 33.76 -39.23
N VAL A 78 40.35 33.61 -40.10
CA VAL A 78 39.17 34.44 -40.59
C VAL A 78 38.07 33.47 -41.12
N GLU A 79 36.76 33.62 -40.82
CA GLU A 79 35.62 34.16 -41.65
C GLU A 79 35.50 33.54 -43.08
N GLU A 80 34.35 33.28 -43.74
CA GLU A 80 32.94 33.72 -43.59
C GLU A 80 31.93 32.70 -44.22
N GLU A 81 30.65 33.07 -44.39
CA GLU A 81 29.44 32.23 -44.66
C GLU A 81 29.22 31.72 -46.11
N VAL A 82 28.21 30.82 -46.28
CA VAL A 82 27.05 30.91 -47.23
C VAL A 82 26.53 29.51 -47.71
N GLU A 83 25.20 29.30 -47.64
CA GLU A 83 24.41 28.15 -48.17
C GLU A 83 23.95 28.37 -49.65
N PRO A 84 23.23 27.46 -50.37
CA PRO A 84 22.78 26.07 -50.09
C PRO A 84 22.93 25.02 -51.25
N SER A 85 22.62 23.73 -50.98
CA SER A 85 21.97 22.66 -51.82
C SER A 85 22.24 22.50 -53.36
N PRO A 86 22.35 21.27 -53.94
CA PRO A 86 21.19 20.34 -54.06
C PRO A 86 21.45 18.80 -54.22
N LYS A 87 20.38 18.04 -54.52
CA LYS A 87 20.17 16.56 -54.50
C LYS A 87 20.60 15.77 -55.77
N LYS A 88 20.93 14.45 -55.62
CA LYS A 88 20.49 13.24 -56.41
C LYS A 88 21.28 11.97 -55.97
N ALA A 89 20.68 10.82 -55.64
CA ALA A 89 20.23 9.68 -56.49
C ALA A 89 21.37 9.00 -57.32
N ARG A 90 21.50 7.67 -57.54
CA ARG A 90 20.54 6.53 -57.48
C ARG A 90 21.24 5.13 -57.56
N LYS A 91 20.66 4.10 -56.92
CA LYS A 91 20.52 2.66 -57.33
C LYS A 91 21.72 1.71 -57.68
N SER A 92 21.88 0.68 -56.83
CA SER A 92 21.80 -0.79 -57.09
C SER A 92 22.70 -1.56 -58.09
N LYS A 93 23.23 -2.73 -57.65
CA LYS A 93 23.05 -4.04 -58.35
C LYS A 93 23.31 -5.25 -57.41
N LYS A 94 22.96 -6.46 -57.91
CA LYS A 94 22.73 -7.74 -57.17
C LYS A 94 23.19 -8.93 -58.02
N VAL A 95 23.99 -9.85 -57.46
CA VAL A 95 24.35 -11.23 -57.93
C VAL A 95 24.78 -11.96 -56.62
N ILE A 96 24.24 -13.09 -56.12
CA ILE A 96 24.07 -14.47 -56.65
C ILE A 96 25.49 -15.05 -56.95
N GLU A 97 25.99 -16.20 -56.48
CA GLU A 97 25.57 -17.62 -56.40
C GLU A 97 26.55 -18.26 -55.36
N GLU A 98 26.19 -19.05 -54.34
CA GLU A 98 25.78 -20.47 -54.30
C GLU A 98 26.92 -21.53 -54.37
N THR A 99 27.06 -22.34 -53.30
CA THR A 99 27.86 -23.61 -53.17
C THR A 99 29.39 -23.53 -53.36
N GLN A 100 30.24 -24.42 -52.81
CA GLN A 100 30.03 -25.77 -52.24
C GLN A 100 31.02 -26.10 -51.09
N GLU A 101 30.96 -27.32 -50.56
CA GLU A 101 31.59 -27.80 -49.31
C GLU A 101 33.10 -28.07 -49.39
N ALA A 102 33.76 -27.99 -48.23
CA ALA A 102 34.99 -28.74 -47.94
C ALA A 102 35.12 -28.97 -46.43
N GLU A 103 35.18 -30.23 -46.00
CA GLU A 103 35.53 -30.59 -44.61
C GLU A 103 36.99 -30.27 -44.31
N THR A 104 37.30 -29.87 -43.07
CA THR A 104 38.60 -30.19 -42.45
C THR A 104 38.52 -30.14 -40.93
N THR A 105 39.32 -30.98 -40.28
CA THR A 105 39.15 -31.42 -38.90
C THR A 105 39.85 -30.57 -37.84
N THR A 106 39.21 -30.51 -36.66
CA THR A 106 39.82 -30.42 -35.30
C THR A 106 40.87 -29.34 -34.99
N VAL A 107 40.59 -28.49 -33.99
CA VAL A 107 41.17 -28.60 -32.63
C VAL A 107 40.41 -27.74 -31.61
N ASP A 108 40.40 -28.18 -30.34
CA ASP A 108 39.64 -27.57 -29.22
C ASP A 108 40.14 -26.19 -28.76
N ALA A 109 39.19 -25.34 -28.38
CA ALA A 109 39.39 -24.19 -27.49
C ALA A 109 38.13 -23.98 -26.62
N PRO A 110 38.26 -23.62 -25.32
CA PRO A 110 37.19 -23.77 -24.34
C PRO A 110 36.01 -22.79 -24.53
N PRO A 111 34.77 -23.21 -24.18
CA PRO A 111 33.58 -22.41 -24.43
C PRO A 111 33.52 -21.18 -23.53
N THR A 112 33.71 -20.00 -24.13
CA THR A 112 33.33 -18.74 -23.49
C THR A 112 31.81 -18.69 -23.34
N LYS A 113 31.34 -18.28 -22.14
CA LYS A 113 29.91 -18.27 -21.81
C LYS A 113 29.15 -17.31 -22.72
N ALA A 114 28.47 -17.85 -23.73
CA ALA A 114 27.64 -17.07 -24.64
C ALA A 114 26.55 -16.32 -23.85
N LYS A 115 26.54 -14.99 -23.97
CA LYS A 115 25.42 -14.18 -23.48
C LYS A 115 24.18 -14.58 -24.27
N VAL A 116 23.20 -15.20 -23.60
CA VAL A 116 21.90 -15.50 -24.18
C VAL A 116 21.23 -14.19 -24.58
N VAL A 117 21.30 -13.86 -25.87
CA VAL A 117 20.57 -12.74 -26.46
C VAL A 117 19.08 -13.06 -26.31
N ARG A 118 18.33 -12.23 -25.59
CA ARG A 118 16.88 -12.37 -25.48
C ARG A 118 16.28 -12.24 -26.89
N LYS A 119 15.81 -13.37 -27.43
CA LYS A 119 15.08 -13.42 -28.70
C LYS A 119 13.89 -12.45 -28.62
N ARG A 120 13.77 -11.53 -29.58
CA ARG A 120 12.60 -10.64 -29.64
C ARG A 120 11.37 -11.49 -29.91
N LYS A 121 10.31 -11.30 -29.10
CA LYS A 121 9.05 -12.02 -29.27
C LYS A 121 8.46 -11.80 -30.66
N THR A 122 7.82 -12.83 -31.21
CA THR A 122 7.11 -12.75 -32.50
C THR A 122 5.91 -11.82 -32.42
N LYS A 123 5.29 -11.52 -33.56
CA LYS A 123 4.06 -10.71 -33.59
C LYS A 123 2.91 -11.48 -32.91
N GLU A 124 2.77 -12.76 -33.22
CA GLU A 124 1.75 -13.66 -32.65
C GLU A 124 1.93 -13.86 -31.14
N GLU A 125 3.16 -14.00 -30.64
CA GLU A 125 3.44 -14.07 -29.19
C GLU A 125 2.99 -12.78 -28.46
N LYS A 126 3.14 -11.61 -29.10
CA LYS A 126 2.68 -10.34 -28.53
C LYS A 126 1.17 -10.17 -28.60
N GLU A 127 0.52 -10.65 -29.66
CA GLU A 127 -0.93 -10.60 -29.81
C GLU A 127 -1.61 -11.60 -28.85
N ALA A 128 -1.01 -12.77 -28.61
CA ALA A 128 -1.46 -13.72 -27.59
C ALA A 128 -1.29 -13.18 -26.15
N GLU A 129 -0.16 -12.51 -25.84
CA GLU A 129 0.02 -11.84 -24.55
C GLU A 129 -0.91 -10.62 -24.35
N ALA A 130 -1.46 -10.06 -25.43
CA ALA A 130 -2.42 -8.95 -25.36
C ALA A 130 -3.88 -9.41 -25.15
N MET A 131 -4.17 -10.70 -25.30
CA MET A 131 -5.49 -11.26 -25.01
C MET A 131 -5.62 -11.67 -23.53
N PRO A 132 -6.80 -11.48 -22.92
CA PRO A 132 -7.06 -11.95 -21.56
C PRO A 132 -7.13 -13.48 -21.52
N LEU A 133 -6.49 -14.09 -20.51
CA LEU A 133 -6.51 -15.53 -20.25
C LEU A 133 -7.91 -16.05 -19.86
N ALA A 134 -8.77 -15.17 -19.34
CA ALA A 134 -10.16 -15.45 -19.04
C ALA A 134 -11.03 -14.22 -19.32
N ALA A 135 -12.21 -14.42 -19.91
CA ALA A 135 -13.17 -13.35 -20.13
C ALA A 135 -13.91 -12.99 -18.82
N ARG A 136 -14.09 -11.68 -18.59
CA ARG A 136 -14.76 -11.14 -17.40
C ARG A 136 -16.28 -11.27 -17.47
N THR A 137 -16.92 -11.36 -16.30
CA THR A 137 -18.38 -11.40 -16.19
C THR A 137 -18.97 -10.07 -16.63
N VAL A 138 -19.87 -10.11 -17.62
CA VAL A 138 -20.50 -8.91 -18.19
C VAL A 138 -21.40 -8.24 -17.14
N GLY A 139 -21.28 -6.93 -16.99
CA GLY A 139 -22.10 -6.14 -16.05
C GLY A 139 -21.66 -6.25 -14.57
N HIS A 140 -20.52 -6.89 -14.29
CA HIS A 140 -19.99 -7.02 -12.93
C HIS A 140 -19.61 -5.66 -12.33
N LYS A 141 -20.07 -5.36 -11.11
CA LYS A 141 -19.87 -4.05 -10.45
C LYS A 141 -18.54 -3.90 -9.71
N LEU A 142 -17.77 -4.99 -9.59
CA LEU A 142 -16.57 -5.05 -8.77
C LEU A 142 -15.29 -4.92 -9.60
N PHE A 143 -14.33 -4.19 -9.06
CA PHE A 143 -13.04 -3.93 -9.70
C PHE A 143 -11.97 -4.82 -9.07
N ILE A 144 -11.57 -5.87 -9.79
CA ILE A 144 -10.70 -6.95 -9.33
C ILE A 144 -9.51 -7.05 -10.27
N GLY A 145 -8.31 -7.22 -9.71
CA GLY A 145 -7.12 -7.63 -10.42
C GLY A 145 -6.00 -8.06 -9.49
N ALA A 146 -4.75 -7.74 -9.82
CA ALA A 146 -3.58 -8.16 -9.06
C ALA A 146 -2.48 -7.10 -9.04
N HIS A 147 -1.47 -7.29 -8.18
CA HIS A 147 -0.25 -6.50 -8.18
C HIS A 147 0.68 -6.93 -9.33
N VAL A 148 0.43 -6.39 -10.53
CA VAL A 148 1.13 -6.77 -11.74
C VAL A 148 2.51 -6.13 -11.90
N SER A 149 3.36 -6.78 -12.70
CA SER A 149 4.71 -6.27 -12.98
C SER A 149 4.69 -5.05 -13.90
N ALA A 150 5.33 -3.96 -13.47
CA ALA A 150 5.66 -2.79 -14.30
C ALA A 150 7.09 -2.87 -14.90
N ALA A 151 7.65 -4.07 -15.04
CA ALA A 151 9.00 -4.25 -15.58
C ALA A 151 9.10 -3.68 -17.01
N GLY A 152 10.02 -2.72 -17.20
CA GLY A 152 10.17 -1.96 -18.45
C GLY A 152 9.37 -0.66 -18.51
N GLY A 153 8.50 -0.37 -17.54
CA GLY A 153 7.77 0.90 -17.40
C GLY A 153 6.30 0.70 -17.01
N PRO A 154 5.64 1.71 -16.40
CA PRO A 154 4.21 1.67 -16.07
C PRO A 154 3.27 1.23 -17.22
N PRO A 155 3.47 1.59 -18.51
CA PRO A 155 2.61 1.12 -19.60
C PRO A 155 2.47 -0.40 -19.71
N ASN A 156 3.50 -1.16 -19.30
CA ASN A 156 3.47 -2.62 -19.32
C ASN A 156 2.59 -3.21 -18.23
N ALA A 157 2.33 -2.48 -17.13
CA ALA A 157 1.41 -2.92 -16.09
C ALA A 157 -0.01 -3.05 -16.64
N VAL A 158 -0.47 -2.09 -17.45
CA VAL A 158 -1.81 -2.14 -18.09
C VAL A 158 -1.95 -3.39 -18.95
N GLN A 159 -0.95 -3.71 -19.78
CA GLN A 159 -0.96 -4.92 -20.62
C GLN A 159 -0.93 -6.21 -19.79
N ASN A 160 -0.14 -6.25 -18.71
CA ASN A 160 -0.14 -7.39 -17.79
C ASN A 160 -1.47 -7.55 -17.04
N ALA A 161 -2.16 -6.45 -16.70
CA ALA A 161 -3.49 -6.46 -16.08
C ALA A 161 -4.55 -7.02 -17.06
N ILE A 162 -4.57 -6.53 -18.30
CA ILE A 162 -5.45 -7.04 -19.36
C ILE A 162 -5.23 -8.54 -19.58
N HIS A 163 -3.97 -9.00 -19.63
CA HIS A 163 -3.65 -10.41 -19.85
C HIS A 163 -4.24 -11.34 -18.77
N ILE A 164 -4.33 -10.91 -17.52
CA ILE A 164 -4.99 -11.69 -16.44
C ILE A 164 -6.50 -11.42 -16.33
N GLY A 165 -7.09 -10.62 -17.23
CA GLY A 165 -8.50 -10.23 -17.18
C GLY A 165 -8.84 -9.18 -16.10
N ALA A 166 -7.85 -8.49 -15.54
CA ALA A 166 -8.10 -7.50 -14.49
C ALA A 166 -8.81 -6.23 -15.00
N ASN A 167 -9.62 -5.60 -14.13
CA ASN A 167 -10.23 -4.27 -14.34
C ASN A 167 -9.85 -3.25 -13.25
N ALA A 168 -9.05 -3.66 -12.25
CA ALA A 168 -8.21 -2.81 -11.41
C ALA A 168 -6.81 -3.44 -11.27
N PHE A 169 -5.78 -2.71 -10.87
CA PHE A 169 -4.46 -3.31 -10.60
C PHE A 169 -3.58 -2.46 -9.69
N ALA A 170 -2.63 -3.12 -9.04
CA ALA A 170 -1.50 -2.47 -8.38
C ALA A 170 -0.20 -2.63 -9.19
N LEU A 171 0.77 -1.77 -8.90
CA LEU A 171 2.11 -1.80 -9.48
C LEU A 171 3.11 -1.07 -8.58
N PHE A 172 4.40 -1.43 -8.69
CA PHE A 172 5.48 -0.56 -8.23
C PHE A 172 5.80 0.47 -9.34
N LEU A 173 5.82 1.76 -9.00
CA LEU A 173 6.13 2.86 -9.94
C LEU A 173 7.61 2.91 -10.35
N LYS A 174 8.48 2.31 -9.53
CA LYS A 174 9.94 2.23 -9.67
C LYS A 174 10.48 1.00 -8.92
N SER A 175 11.80 0.81 -8.86
CA SER A 175 12.36 -0.35 -8.16
C SER A 175 12.18 -0.22 -6.65
N GLN A 176 11.34 -1.07 -6.07
CA GLN A 176 11.16 -1.21 -4.62
C GLN A 176 12.41 -1.71 -3.88
N ARG A 177 13.43 -2.16 -4.61
CA ARG A 177 14.68 -2.71 -4.05
C ARG A 177 15.79 -1.67 -3.89
N LYS A 178 15.57 -0.41 -4.28
CA LYS A 178 16.58 0.66 -4.32
C LYS A 178 15.97 2.03 -4.04
N TRP A 179 16.72 2.89 -3.36
CA TRP A 179 16.36 4.28 -3.14
C TRP A 179 16.46 5.11 -4.43
N ALA A 180 17.64 5.12 -5.05
CA ALA A 180 17.88 5.86 -6.29
C ALA A 180 17.25 5.15 -7.49
N ASN A 181 16.37 5.86 -8.19
CA ASN A 181 15.70 5.43 -9.42
C ASN A 181 15.80 6.56 -10.46
N PRO A 182 15.86 6.25 -11.77
CA PRO A 182 15.82 7.28 -12.80
C PRO A 182 14.47 8.04 -12.76
N PRO A 183 14.43 9.30 -13.24
CA PRO A 183 13.17 10.01 -13.44
C PRO A 183 12.17 9.20 -14.27
N LEU A 184 10.88 9.42 -14.07
CA LEU A 184 9.86 8.84 -14.94
C LEU A 184 10.03 9.36 -16.37
N ASP A 185 10.20 8.44 -17.31
CA ASP A 185 10.22 8.74 -18.75
C ASP A 185 8.86 9.30 -19.18
N GLU A 186 8.87 10.43 -19.87
CA GLU A 186 7.65 11.13 -20.30
C GLU A 186 6.87 10.32 -21.34
N THR A 187 7.56 9.53 -22.17
CA THR A 187 6.91 8.58 -23.08
C THR A 187 6.20 7.46 -22.32
N HIS A 188 6.67 7.08 -21.13
CA HIS A 188 5.94 6.15 -20.28
C HIS A 188 4.66 6.78 -19.70
N SER A 189 4.63 8.08 -19.40
CA SER A 189 3.39 8.76 -19.00
C SER A 189 2.37 8.73 -20.14
N ILE A 190 2.76 9.19 -21.34
CA ILE A 190 1.88 9.24 -22.52
C ILE A 190 1.29 7.85 -22.82
N ASN A 191 2.16 6.84 -22.99
CA ASN A 191 1.72 5.47 -23.27
C ASN A 191 0.88 4.85 -22.15
N PHE A 192 1.06 5.27 -20.89
CA PHE A 192 0.25 4.79 -19.76
C PHE A 192 -1.17 5.36 -19.82
N HIS A 193 -1.33 6.66 -20.08
CA HIS A 193 -2.64 7.27 -20.30
C HIS A 193 -3.35 6.68 -21.52
N GLU A 194 -2.66 6.55 -22.66
CA GLU A 194 -3.24 5.95 -23.87
C GLU A 194 -3.72 4.52 -23.61
N ASN A 195 -2.90 3.69 -22.94
CA ASN A 195 -3.29 2.32 -22.60
C ASN A 195 -4.46 2.28 -21.59
N CYS A 196 -4.49 3.15 -20.58
CA CYS A 196 -5.59 3.18 -19.62
C CYS A 196 -6.91 3.60 -20.29
N ASN A 197 -6.88 4.66 -21.12
CA ASN A 197 -8.04 5.15 -21.87
C ASN A 197 -8.56 4.13 -22.89
N LYS A 198 -7.66 3.39 -23.56
CA LYS A 198 -8.03 2.37 -24.56
C LYS A 198 -8.69 1.14 -23.94
N HIS A 199 -8.45 0.89 -22.65
CA HIS A 199 -8.85 -0.34 -21.96
C HIS A 199 -9.68 -0.04 -20.68
N ASP A 200 -10.32 1.13 -20.64
CA ASP A 200 -11.30 1.55 -19.61
C ASP A 200 -10.83 1.50 -18.14
N PHE A 201 -9.52 1.67 -17.92
CA PHE A 201 -8.96 1.82 -16.57
C PHE A 201 -9.04 3.28 -16.10
N ASP A 202 -10.00 3.62 -15.25
CA ASP A 202 -10.01 4.90 -14.52
C ASP A 202 -8.82 4.96 -13.56
N GLN A 203 -7.77 5.69 -13.97
CA GLN A 203 -6.53 5.88 -13.23
C GLN A 203 -6.75 6.47 -11.83
N ASN A 204 -7.86 7.17 -11.60
CA ASN A 204 -8.19 7.78 -10.31
C ASN A 204 -8.77 6.79 -9.30
N LYS A 205 -9.27 5.64 -9.75
CA LYS A 205 -10.06 4.70 -8.94
C LYS A 205 -9.54 3.26 -8.99
N HIS A 206 -9.09 2.80 -10.16
CA HIS A 206 -8.83 1.38 -10.41
C HIS A 206 -7.32 1.07 -10.45
N VAL A 207 -6.45 2.06 -10.27
CA VAL A 207 -5.00 1.87 -10.21
C VAL A 207 -4.49 2.27 -8.83
N VAL A 208 -3.90 1.32 -8.11
CA VAL A 208 -3.43 1.49 -6.73
C VAL A 208 -1.95 1.09 -6.64
N PRO A 209 -1.00 1.99 -6.96
CA PRO A 209 0.42 1.67 -6.87
C PRO A 209 0.83 1.45 -5.43
N HIS A 210 1.76 0.50 -5.23
CA HIS A 210 2.30 0.18 -3.93
C HIS A 210 3.64 0.89 -3.70
N GLY A 211 3.83 1.44 -2.50
CA GLY A 211 5.08 2.03 -2.07
C GLY A 211 6.18 1.01 -1.81
N SER A 212 7.43 1.45 -1.88
CA SER A 212 8.58 0.59 -1.59
C SER A 212 8.61 0.15 -0.13
N TYR A 213 8.79 -1.16 0.13
CA TYR A 213 8.96 -1.73 1.48
C TYR A 213 10.18 -1.19 2.25
N LEU A 214 11.07 -0.43 1.59
CA LEU A 214 12.16 0.28 2.24
C LEU A 214 11.69 1.56 2.97
N VAL A 215 10.58 2.15 2.54
CA VAL A 215 10.04 3.41 3.08
C VAL A 215 9.44 3.15 4.47
N ASN A 216 9.95 3.87 5.47
CA ASN A 216 9.36 3.94 6.80
C ASN A 216 9.18 5.41 7.18
N LEU A 217 7.99 5.96 6.95
CA LEU A 217 7.66 7.36 7.26
C LEU A 217 7.47 7.62 8.77
N ALA A 218 7.37 6.57 9.58
CA ALA A 218 7.31 6.64 11.04
C ALA A 218 8.70 6.62 11.71
N HIS A 219 9.78 6.43 10.94
CA HIS A 219 11.14 6.43 11.47
C HIS A 219 11.55 7.86 11.86
N THR A 220 11.87 8.11 13.13
CA THR A 220 12.15 9.46 13.65
C THR A 220 13.59 9.97 13.46
N ASP A 221 14.56 9.08 13.25
CA ASP A 221 15.93 9.45 12.83
C ASP A 221 15.92 10.40 11.60
N PRO A 222 16.66 11.53 11.62
CA PRO A 222 16.60 12.53 10.55
C PRO A 222 17.07 12.05 9.17
N GLU A 223 18.15 11.25 9.10
CA GLU A 223 18.69 10.79 7.81
C GLU A 223 17.72 9.79 7.14
N ARG A 224 17.20 8.85 7.93
CA ARG A 224 16.22 7.86 7.48
C ARG A 224 14.87 8.49 7.16
N THR A 225 14.43 9.48 7.96
CA THR A 225 13.26 10.32 7.64
C THR A 225 13.42 10.92 6.25
N LYS A 226 14.55 11.61 6.01
CA LYS A 226 14.81 12.27 4.72
C LYS A 226 14.82 11.27 3.57
N GLN A 227 15.51 10.14 3.72
CA GLN A 227 15.60 9.11 2.68
C GLN A 227 14.24 8.47 2.36
N ALA A 228 13.43 8.17 3.37
CA ALA A 228 12.08 7.63 3.21
C ALA A 228 11.13 8.67 2.57
N TYR A 229 11.15 9.91 3.08
CA TYR A 229 10.32 11.01 2.60
C TYR A 229 10.63 11.38 1.13
N ASP A 230 11.91 11.53 0.77
CA ASP A 230 12.30 11.86 -0.61
C ASP A 230 11.84 10.77 -1.59
N SER A 231 11.92 9.50 -1.20
CA SER A 231 11.42 8.37 -2.01
C SER A 231 9.90 8.39 -2.14
N PHE A 232 9.18 8.61 -1.04
CA PHE A 232 7.71 8.68 -1.01
C PHE A 232 7.18 9.85 -1.85
N LEU A 233 7.78 11.03 -1.72
CA LEU A 233 7.41 12.23 -2.48
C LEU A 233 7.65 12.07 -4.00
N ASP A 234 8.74 11.40 -4.40
CA ASP A 234 8.96 11.03 -5.81
C ASP A 234 7.90 10.04 -6.32
N ASP A 235 7.39 9.12 -5.49
CA ASP A 235 6.29 8.25 -5.88
C ASP A 235 4.96 9.01 -6.03
N LEU A 236 4.60 9.92 -5.11
CA LEU A 236 3.40 10.75 -5.29
C LEU A 236 3.49 11.62 -6.56
N LYS A 237 4.65 12.22 -6.84
CA LYS A 237 4.89 12.99 -8.07
C LYS A 237 4.84 12.12 -9.34
N ARG A 238 5.17 10.83 -9.25
CA ARG A 238 4.95 9.85 -10.33
C ARG A 238 3.46 9.53 -10.51
N CYS A 239 2.71 9.34 -9.44
CA CYS A 239 1.26 9.17 -9.51
C CYS A 239 0.60 10.34 -10.25
N GLU A 240 0.92 11.59 -9.88
CA GLU A 240 0.38 12.78 -10.53
C GLU A 240 0.68 12.82 -12.04
N LYS A 241 1.93 12.54 -12.44
CA LYS A 241 2.34 12.44 -13.85
C LYS A 241 1.66 11.30 -14.61
N LEU A 242 1.23 10.25 -13.93
CA LEU A 242 0.51 9.10 -14.49
C LEU A 242 -1.02 9.26 -14.38
N GLY A 243 -1.51 10.39 -13.85
CA GLY A 243 -2.94 10.65 -13.60
C GLY A 243 -3.54 9.90 -12.42
N ILE A 244 -2.75 9.09 -11.72
CA ILE A 244 -3.17 8.19 -10.65
C ILE A 244 -3.52 9.00 -9.39
N ALA A 245 -4.66 8.69 -8.76
CA ALA A 245 -5.14 9.41 -7.57
C ALA A 245 -5.03 8.62 -6.26
N LEU A 246 -4.78 7.31 -6.29
CA LEU A 246 -4.57 6.49 -5.10
C LEU A 246 -3.08 6.09 -5.00
N TYR A 247 -2.54 5.97 -3.79
CA TYR A 247 -1.20 5.43 -3.57
C TYR A 247 -1.14 4.70 -2.23
N ASN A 248 -0.89 3.39 -2.27
CA ASN A 248 -0.86 2.53 -1.09
C ASN A 248 0.54 2.40 -0.49
N PHE A 249 0.64 2.37 0.84
CA PHE A 249 1.89 2.12 1.53
C PHE A 249 1.67 1.59 2.95
N HIS A 250 2.63 0.80 3.43
CA HIS A 250 2.68 0.40 4.84
C HIS A 250 3.02 1.64 5.71
N PRO A 251 2.26 1.93 6.78
CA PRO A 251 2.48 3.12 7.63
C PRO A 251 3.92 3.21 8.18
N GLY A 252 4.52 2.07 8.52
CA GLY A 252 5.91 1.96 8.93
C GLY A 252 6.07 1.31 10.30
N ASN A 253 7.16 1.62 11.00
CA ASN A 253 7.40 1.14 12.36
C ASN A 253 8.20 2.14 13.21
N SER A 254 7.94 2.16 14.52
CA SER A 254 8.57 3.06 15.50
C SER A 254 10.02 2.71 15.85
N VAL A 255 10.54 1.57 15.36
CA VAL A 255 11.91 1.07 15.65
C VAL A 255 12.17 0.87 17.16
N GLY A 256 11.12 0.71 17.97
CA GLY A 256 11.22 0.60 19.43
C GLY A 256 11.20 1.93 20.17
N GLY A 257 11.02 3.04 19.45
CA GLY A 257 10.65 4.34 20.03
C GLY A 257 9.17 4.40 20.40
N ASP A 258 8.78 5.54 21.00
CA ASP A 258 7.40 5.81 21.41
C ASP A 258 6.43 5.75 20.22
N ARG A 259 5.29 5.07 20.42
CA ARG A 259 4.31 4.81 19.36
C ARG A 259 3.56 6.08 18.95
N ALA A 260 3.13 6.89 19.91
CA ALA A 260 2.37 8.10 19.64
C ALA A 260 3.25 9.14 18.90
N ALA A 261 4.51 9.29 19.30
CA ALA A 261 5.48 10.12 18.60
C ALA A 261 5.75 9.63 17.16
N ALA A 262 5.83 8.32 16.94
CA ALA A 262 6.04 7.74 15.60
C ALA A 262 4.79 7.91 14.70
N ILE A 263 3.57 7.79 15.26
CA ILE A 263 2.30 8.09 14.58
C ILE A 263 2.22 9.58 14.21
N ALA A 264 2.57 10.48 15.13
CA ALA A 264 2.58 11.91 14.87
C ALA A 264 3.64 12.32 13.82
N HIS A 265 4.81 11.68 13.82
CA HIS A 265 5.86 11.89 12.82
C HIS A 265 5.42 11.42 11.42
N LEU A 266 4.79 10.24 11.34
CA LEU A 266 4.16 9.74 10.12
C LEU A 266 3.11 10.73 9.58
N ALA A 267 2.16 11.17 10.41
CA ALA A 267 1.13 12.13 10.02
C ALA A 267 1.74 13.48 9.57
N GLY A 268 2.78 13.97 10.27
CA GLY A 268 3.53 15.15 9.88
C GLY A 268 4.19 15.03 8.50
N ASN A 269 4.77 13.85 8.18
CA ASN A 269 5.32 13.55 6.87
C ASN A 269 4.22 13.48 5.79
N LEU A 270 3.03 12.94 6.09
CA LEU A 270 1.89 12.97 5.16
C LEU A 270 1.41 14.40 4.90
N ASN A 271 1.20 15.20 5.93
CA ASN A 271 0.80 16.62 5.82
C ASN A 271 1.78 17.43 5.00
N ARG A 272 3.09 17.17 5.15
CA ARG A 272 4.13 17.78 4.34
C ARG A 272 4.06 17.34 2.88
N ALA A 273 3.91 16.04 2.61
CA ALA A 273 3.79 15.51 1.26
C ALA A 273 2.52 16.01 0.55
N HIS A 274 1.41 16.15 1.28
CA HIS A 274 0.15 16.74 0.79
C HIS A 274 0.31 18.22 0.43
N LYS A 275 1.21 18.97 1.07
CA LYS A 275 1.54 20.37 0.70
C LYS A 275 2.50 20.46 -0.49
N GLU A 276 3.32 19.44 -0.72
CA GLU A 276 4.27 19.36 -1.84
C GLU A 276 3.70 18.65 -3.11
N THR A 277 2.42 18.27 -3.09
CA THR A 277 1.65 17.63 -4.18
C THR A 277 0.20 18.12 -4.15
N SER A 278 -0.63 17.75 -5.11
CA SER A 278 -1.98 18.31 -5.31
C SER A 278 -3.13 17.31 -5.22
N LYS A 279 -2.96 16.08 -5.76
CA LYS A 279 -4.09 15.21 -6.09
C LYS A 279 -4.15 13.87 -5.34
N VAL A 280 -3.00 13.30 -4.97
CA VAL A 280 -2.92 11.90 -4.57
C VAL A 280 -3.44 11.69 -3.15
N VAL A 281 -4.37 10.74 -3.00
CA VAL A 281 -4.87 10.19 -1.74
C VAL A 281 -3.92 9.07 -1.29
N THR A 282 -3.31 9.26 -0.13
CA THR A 282 -2.36 8.31 0.45
C THR A 282 -3.11 7.28 1.29
N LEU A 283 -3.01 6.00 0.93
CA LEU A 283 -3.70 4.90 1.60
C LEU A 283 -2.77 4.24 2.60
N LEU A 284 -3.16 4.27 3.87
CA LEU A 284 -2.52 3.53 4.95
C LEU A 284 -2.99 2.08 4.86
N GLU A 285 -2.07 1.13 4.72
CA GLU A 285 -2.41 -0.28 4.81
C GLU A 285 -2.42 -0.77 6.26
N ASN A 286 -3.36 -1.66 6.61
CA ASN A 286 -3.28 -2.40 7.87
C ASN A 286 -2.18 -3.47 7.80
N MET A 287 -1.55 -3.79 8.92
CA MET A 287 -0.34 -4.62 8.96
C MET A 287 -0.53 -5.90 9.80
N ALA A 288 0.00 -7.03 9.32
CA ALA A 288 -0.10 -8.32 10.01
C ALA A 288 0.56 -8.38 11.40
N ALA A 289 1.64 -7.63 11.61
CA ALA A 289 2.52 -7.81 12.76
C ALA A 289 2.34 -6.69 13.80
N GLY A 290 2.27 -7.05 15.09
CA GLY A 290 2.19 -6.09 16.19
C GLY A 290 3.56 -5.55 16.65
N GLY A 291 3.58 -5.01 17.86
CA GLY A 291 4.80 -4.44 18.45
C GLY A 291 5.12 -3.06 17.86
N ASN A 292 6.30 -2.92 17.25
CA ASN A 292 6.76 -1.61 16.75
C ASN A 292 6.12 -1.19 15.42
N VAL A 293 5.44 -2.09 14.71
CA VAL A 293 4.78 -1.79 13.44
C VAL A 293 3.51 -0.97 13.70
N ILE A 294 3.27 0.03 12.87
CA ILE A 294 2.09 0.93 12.91
C ILE A 294 1.10 0.48 11.84
N GLY A 295 -0.20 0.59 12.14
CA GLY A 295 -1.27 0.04 11.30
C GLY A 295 -1.62 -1.40 11.66
N SER A 296 -1.05 -1.95 12.74
CA SER A 296 -1.35 -3.29 13.24
C SER A 296 -2.71 -3.37 13.93
N THR A 297 -3.26 -2.22 14.33
CA THR A 297 -4.65 -2.09 14.78
C THR A 297 -5.36 -0.99 13.99
N PHE A 298 -6.69 -1.04 13.94
CA PHE A 298 -7.52 0.02 13.36
C PHE A 298 -7.35 1.36 14.10
N GLU A 299 -7.05 1.32 15.40
CA GLU A 299 -6.77 2.50 16.22
C GLU A 299 -5.53 3.25 15.71
N ASP A 300 -4.48 2.54 15.27
CA ASP A 300 -3.31 3.20 14.66
C ASP A 300 -3.69 3.99 13.40
N LEU A 301 -4.55 3.40 12.56
CA LEU A 301 -4.99 4.00 11.30
C LEU A 301 -5.84 5.25 11.59
N ARG A 302 -6.75 5.16 12.56
CA ARG A 302 -7.52 6.31 13.08
C ARG A 302 -6.58 7.40 13.57
N ASP A 303 -5.63 7.09 14.45
CA ASP A 303 -4.76 8.07 15.10
C ASP A 303 -3.89 8.81 14.08
N VAL A 304 -3.42 8.14 13.02
CA VAL A 304 -2.74 8.81 11.89
C VAL A 304 -3.72 9.72 11.13
N ILE A 305 -4.93 9.25 10.80
CA ILE A 305 -5.94 10.00 10.04
C ILE A 305 -6.45 11.23 10.81
N GLU A 306 -6.57 11.15 12.13
CA GLU A 306 -6.94 12.28 12.99
C GLU A 306 -5.92 13.41 12.92
N LEU A 307 -4.62 13.07 12.88
CA LEU A 307 -3.50 14.00 12.78
C LEU A 307 -3.21 14.48 11.35
N VAL A 308 -3.81 13.89 10.31
CA VAL A 308 -3.74 14.41 8.94
C VAL A 308 -4.62 15.65 8.78
N GLU A 309 -4.05 16.72 8.24
CA GLU A 309 -4.70 18.01 7.97
C GLU A 309 -5.76 17.88 6.87
N ASP A 310 -5.38 17.41 5.68
CA ASP A 310 -6.30 17.18 4.56
C ASP A 310 -6.89 15.76 4.60
N LYS A 311 -8.00 15.64 5.32
CA LYS A 311 -8.75 14.38 5.45
C LYS A 311 -9.39 13.88 4.15
N SER A 312 -9.39 14.67 3.06
CA SER A 312 -9.80 14.18 1.73
C SER A 312 -8.69 13.39 1.03
N ARG A 313 -7.43 13.58 1.44
CA ARG A 313 -6.22 13.01 0.84
C ARG A 313 -5.56 11.89 1.65
N VAL A 314 -6.25 11.35 2.63
CA VAL A 314 -5.88 10.10 3.31
C VAL A 314 -7.01 9.08 3.21
N GLY A 315 -6.65 7.81 3.16
CA GLY A 315 -7.57 6.68 3.21
C GLY A 315 -6.88 5.42 3.73
N VAL A 316 -7.55 4.29 3.57
CA VAL A 316 -7.06 2.96 3.97
C VAL A 316 -7.18 1.97 2.83
N CYS A 317 -6.15 1.12 2.68
CA CYS A 317 -6.27 -0.15 2.00
C CYS A 317 -6.45 -1.24 3.06
N LEU A 318 -7.47 -2.09 2.93
CA LEU A 318 -7.67 -3.22 3.84
C LEU A 318 -7.13 -4.51 3.21
N ASP A 319 -6.00 -5.00 3.69
CA ASP A 319 -5.48 -6.33 3.37
C ASP A 319 -6.10 -7.40 4.29
N THR A 320 -6.70 -8.42 3.67
CA THR A 320 -7.40 -9.50 4.36
C THR A 320 -6.48 -10.47 5.08
N CYS A 321 -5.27 -10.72 4.57
CA CYS A 321 -4.26 -11.57 5.21
C CYS A 321 -3.67 -10.87 6.44
N HIS A 322 -3.37 -9.57 6.33
CA HIS A 322 -2.90 -8.72 7.41
C HIS A 322 -3.95 -8.58 8.52
N ALA A 323 -5.22 -8.36 8.16
CA ALA A 323 -6.32 -8.31 9.13
C ALA A 323 -6.43 -9.64 9.89
N PHE A 324 -6.46 -10.76 9.16
CA PHE A 324 -6.54 -12.11 9.72
C PHE A 324 -5.33 -12.49 10.59
N ALA A 325 -4.12 -12.14 10.16
CA ALA A 325 -2.89 -12.40 10.90
C ALA A 325 -2.72 -11.47 12.13
N GLY A 326 -3.28 -10.26 12.08
CA GLY A 326 -3.33 -9.29 13.18
C GLY A 326 -4.42 -9.55 14.22
N GLY A 327 -5.39 -10.43 13.94
CA GLY A 327 -6.43 -10.85 14.89
C GLY A 327 -7.85 -10.35 14.58
N TYR A 328 -8.09 -9.77 13.41
CA TYR A 328 -9.43 -9.47 12.91
C TYR A 328 -9.96 -10.66 12.11
N ASP A 329 -10.99 -11.36 12.62
CA ASP A 329 -11.48 -12.57 11.98
C ASP A 329 -12.34 -12.24 10.75
N LEU A 330 -12.14 -12.99 9.68
CA LEU A 330 -12.78 -12.79 8.38
C LEU A 330 -13.25 -14.14 7.78
N ARG A 331 -13.19 -15.26 8.52
CA ARG A 331 -13.46 -16.62 8.00
C ARG A 331 -14.92 -16.92 7.65
N THR A 332 -15.87 -16.18 8.22
CA THR A 332 -17.31 -16.44 8.15
C THR A 332 -18.05 -15.13 7.84
N PRO A 333 -19.25 -15.16 7.24
CA PRO A 333 -20.04 -13.95 7.00
C PRO A 333 -20.24 -13.10 8.27
N GLU A 334 -20.45 -13.74 9.42
CA GLU A 334 -20.64 -13.09 10.72
C GLU A 334 -19.36 -12.38 11.17
N THR A 335 -18.19 -13.02 11.02
CA THR A 335 -16.90 -12.41 11.38
C THR A 335 -16.48 -11.31 10.40
N VAL A 336 -16.75 -11.46 9.10
CA VAL A 336 -16.57 -10.39 8.11
C VAL A 336 -17.44 -9.18 8.46
N GLN A 337 -18.73 -9.39 8.74
CA GLN A 337 -19.63 -8.31 9.14
C GLN A 337 -19.17 -7.63 10.44
N LYS A 338 -18.68 -8.40 11.42
CA LYS A 338 -18.10 -7.83 12.65
C LYS A 338 -16.88 -6.98 12.34
N THR A 339 -15.86 -7.52 11.68
CA THR A 339 -14.60 -6.82 11.36
C THR A 339 -14.86 -5.55 10.54
N MET A 340 -15.77 -5.58 9.56
CA MET A 340 -16.15 -4.40 8.78
C MET A 340 -16.95 -3.36 9.59
N SER A 341 -17.65 -3.80 10.65
CA SER A 341 -18.32 -2.90 11.60
C SER A 341 -17.32 -2.27 12.56
N ASP A 342 -16.40 -3.06 13.14
CA ASP A 342 -15.29 -2.58 13.98
C ASP A 342 -14.44 -1.54 13.21
N PHE A 343 -14.13 -1.81 11.93
CA PHE A 343 -13.44 -0.86 11.06
C PHE A 343 -14.24 0.44 10.85
N ASN A 344 -15.56 0.34 10.65
CA ASN A 344 -16.40 1.51 10.48
C ASN A 344 -16.57 2.32 11.78
N GLU A 345 -16.52 1.69 12.95
CA GLU A 345 -16.59 2.36 14.24
C GLU A 345 -15.27 3.07 14.57
N THR A 346 -14.13 2.39 14.44
CA THR A 346 -12.82 2.95 14.79
C THR A 346 -12.27 3.92 13.74
N VAL A 347 -12.34 3.58 12.45
CA VAL A 347 -11.75 4.38 11.35
C VAL A 347 -12.82 5.13 10.56
N GLY A 348 -13.90 4.42 10.20
CA GLY A 348 -14.99 4.94 9.37
C GLY A 348 -14.88 4.49 7.91
N MET A 349 -15.96 3.88 7.41
CA MET A 349 -16.03 3.32 6.04
C MET A 349 -15.73 4.36 4.95
N LYS A 350 -15.97 5.65 5.23
CA LYS A 350 -15.61 6.78 4.36
C LYS A 350 -14.13 6.88 4.01
N TYR A 351 -13.23 6.20 4.72
CA TYR A 351 -11.79 6.14 4.43
C TYR A 351 -11.35 4.88 3.69
N LEU A 352 -12.18 3.83 3.59
CA LEU A 352 -11.85 2.66 2.78
C LEU A 352 -11.75 3.08 1.29
N ARG A 353 -10.64 2.72 0.63
CA ARG A 353 -10.34 3.13 -0.75
C ARG A 353 -9.84 2.02 -1.64
N ALA A 354 -9.34 0.93 -1.05
CA ALA A 354 -8.87 -0.26 -1.73
C ALA A 354 -8.95 -1.46 -0.79
N LEU A 355 -8.89 -2.66 -1.35
CA LEU A 355 -8.62 -3.88 -0.60
C LEU A 355 -7.49 -4.66 -1.26
N HIS A 356 -6.65 -5.30 -0.46
CA HIS A 356 -5.81 -6.39 -0.92
C HIS A 356 -6.48 -7.72 -0.52
N LEU A 357 -6.78 -8.56 -1.52
CA LEU A 357 -7.48 -9.83 -1.32
C LEU A 357 -6.46 -10.96 -1.28
N ASN A 358 -6.02 -11.28 -0.07
CA ASN A 358 -5.00 -12.28 0.21
C ASN A 358 -5.50 -13.27 1.25
N ASP A 359 -5.46 -14.56 0.94
CA ASP A 359 -5.66 -15.62 1.95
C ASP A 359 -4.37 -15.74 2.79
N SER A 360 -4.38 -16.48 3.89
CA SER A 360 -3.21 -16.63 4.77
C SER A 360 -2.70 -18.06 4.83
N LYS A 361 -1.42 -18.27 4.51
CA LYS A 361 -0.73 -19.54 4.79
C LYS A 361 -0.55 -19.78 6.28
N ALA A 362 -0.65 -18.74 7.11
CA ALA A 362 -0.44 -18.80 8.54
C ALA A 362 -1.78 -18.82 9.31
N PRO A 363 -1.84 -19.41 10.53
CA PRO A 363 -3.06 -19.41 11.33
C PRO A 363 -3.54 -18.00 11.72
N PHE A 364 -4.80 -17.91 12.14
CA PHE A 364 -5.41 -16.71 12.71
C PHE A 364 -4.57 -16.12 13.85
N SER A 365 -4.44 -14.78 13.91
CA SER A 365 -3.65 -14.07 14.93
C SER A 365 -2.18 -14.54 15.04
N SER A 366 -1.61 -15.13 13.98
CA SER A 366 -0.22 -15.61 13.98
C SER A 366 0.83 -14.50 13.87
N HIS A 367 0.42 -13.27 13.58
CA HIS A 367 1.29 -12.12 13.34
C HIS A 367 2.34 -12.37 12.23
N ARG A 368 1.97 -13.18 11.22
CA ARG A 368 2.80 -13.49 10.05
C ARG A 368 2.06 -13.08 8.77
N ASP A 369 2.58 -12.04 8.13
CA ASP A 369 2.38 -11.80 6.69
C ASP A 369 2.95 -13.01 5.92
N LEU A 370 2.04 -13.81 5.35
CA LEU A 370 2.32 -14.94 4.47
C LEU A 370 1.11 -15.23 3.58
N HIS A 371 1.02 -14.57 2.43
CA HIS A 371 -0.13 -14.69 1.51
C HIS A 371 -0.29 -16.11 0.94
N ALA A 372 -1.52 -16.59 0.88
CA ALA A 372 -1.97 -17.81 0.20
C ALA A 372 -2.92 -17.46 -0.96
N ASN A 373 -3.13 -18.41 -1.87
CA ASN A 373 -4.14 -18.28 -2.92
C ASN A 373 -5.55 -18.35 -2.35
N ILE A 374 -6.51 -17.69 -3.01
CA ILE A 374 -7.90 -17.56 -2.56
C ILE A 374 -8.53 -18.92 -2.23
N GLY A 375 -8.99 -19.08 -0.99
CA GLY A 375 -9.64 -20.30 -0.50
C GLY A 375 -8.68 -21.42 -0.09
N THR A 376 -7.37 -21.27 -0.31
CA THR A 376 -6.35 -22.30 -0.01
C THR A 376 -5.69 -22.11 1.36
N GLY A 377 -5.83 -20.94 2.00
CA GLY A 377 -5.24 -20.66 3.30
C GLY A 377 -6.20 -20.89 4.47
N PHE A 378 -5.82 -20.36 5.63
CA PHE A 378 -6.58 -20.45 6.88
C PHE A 378 -7.74 -19.46 6.95
N LEU A 379 -7.81 -18.48 6.04
CA LEU A 379 -8.96 -17.58 5.92
C LEU A 379 -10.11 -18.26 5.17
N GLY A 380 -9.81 -19.01 4.11
CA GLY A 380 -10.77 -19.90 3.44
C GLY A 380 -11.81 -19.17 2.57
N LEU A 381 -12.63 -19.94 1.85
CA LEU A 381 -13.44 -19.42 0.75
C LEU A 381 -14.66 -18.61 1.22
N ARG A 382 -15.31 -19.02 2.31
CA ARG A 382 -16.50 -18.33 2.88
C ARG A 382 -16.23 -16.87 3.26
N GLY A 383 -15.02 -16.55 3.71
CA GLY A 383 -14.61 -15.17 3.98
C GLY A 383 -14.60 -14.29 2.73
N PHE A 384 -13.99 -14.78 1.65
CA PHE A 384 -14.00 -14.07 0.36
C PHE A 384 -15.41 -13.98 -0.23
N HIS A 385 -16.22 -15.04 -0.13
CA HIS A 385 -17.62 -14.98 -0.57
C HIS A 385 -18.38 -13.84 0.11
N ALA A 386 -18.27 -13.72 1.43
CA ALA A 386 -18.92 -12.63 2.17
C ALA A 386 -18.41 -11.23 1.73
N ILE A 387 -17.11 -11.07 1.49
CA ILE A 387 -16.53 -9.81 1.01
C ILE A 387 -17.00 -9.48 -0.42
N MET A 388 -17.02 -10.44 -1.34
CA MET A 388 -17.45 -10.20 -2.73
C MET A 388 -18.95 -9.91 -2.84
N ASN A 389 -19.74 -10.25 -1.83
CA ASN A 389 -21.18 -9.94 -1.75
C ASN A 389 -21.49 -8.72 -0.86
N ASP A 390 -20.47 -7.99 -0.37
CA ASP A 390 -20.64 -6.79 0.46
C ASP A 390 -20.85 -5.53 -0.41
N GLU A 391 -21.98 -4.85 -0.24
CA GLU A 391 -22.26 -3.60 -0.99
C GLU A 391 -21.25 -2.49 -0.70
N ARG A 392 -20.58 -2.50 0.47
CA ARG A 392 -19.61 -1.48 0.89
C ARG A 392 -18.33 -1.49 0.06
N VAL A 393 -18.00 -2.59 -0.62
CA VAL A 393 -16.79 -2.69 -1.47
C VAL A 393 -17.07 -2.46 -2.96
N ILE A 394 -18.33 -2.23 -3.35
CA ILE A 394 -18.69 -1.95 -4.74
C ILE A 394 -18.00 -0.67 -5.22
N GLY A 395 -17.37 -0.74 -6.40
CA GLY A 395 -16.61 0.38 -6.97
C GLY A 395 -15.20 0.56 -6.42
N LEU A 396 -14.78 -0.19 -5.39
CA LEU A 396 -13.41 -0.15 -4.87
C LEU A 396 -12.49 -1.09 -5.67
N PRO A 397 -11.22 -0.70 -5.88
CA PRO A 397 -10.18 -1.58 -6.41
C PRO A 397 -9.82 -2.67 -5.38
N MET A 398 -9.87 -3.91 -5.84
CA MET A 398 -9.49 -5.10 -5.10
C MET A 398 -8.33 -5.79 -5.82
N VAL A 399 -7.22 -5.98 -5.09
CA VAL A 399 -5.93 -6.39 -5.66
C VAL A 399 -5.48 -7.69 -5.02
N LEU A 400 -5.28 -8.73 -5.83
CA LEU A 400 -4.58 -9.95 -5.43
C LEU A 400 -3.08 -9.67 -5.31
N GLU A 401 -2.49 -10.02 -4.18
CA GLU A 401 -1.03 -10.12 -3.99
C GLU A 401 -0.65 -11.57 -3.63
N THR A 402 -1.48 -12.49 -4.11
CA THR A 402 -1.38 -13.93 -3.93
C THR A 402 -0.16 -14.50 -4.67
N PRO A 403 0.47 -15.57 -4.16
CA PRO A 403 1.61 -16.20 -4.79
C PRO A 403 1.26 -16.75 -6.18
N ILE A 404 2.21 -16.63 -7.12
CA ILE A 404 2.10 -17.16 -8.49
C ILE A 404 3.10 -18.28 -8.78
N GLU A 405 3.87 -18.72 -7.79
CA GLU A 405 4.82 -19.80 -7.96
C GLU A 405 4.11 -21.15 -8.09
N VAL A 406 4.39 -21.88 -9.16
CA VAL A 406 3.82 -23.20 -9.43
C VAL A 406 4.41 -24.22 -8.46
N ARG A 407 3.53 -25.06 -7.90
CA ARG A 407 3.90 -26.12 -6.97
C ARG A 407 3.55 -27.51 -7.51
N ASP A 408 4.27 -28.53 -7.06
CA ASP A 408 3.92 -29.93 -7.29
C ASP A 408 2.87 -30.43 -6.29
N GLU A 409 2.47 -31.69 -6.41
CA GLU A 409 1.46 -32.34 -5.55
C GLU A 409 1.91 -32.42 -4.08
N ASP A 410 3.22 -32.48 -3.84
CA ASP A 410 3.86 -32.42 -2.52
C ASP A 410 4.02 -30.97 -2.00
N GLY A 411 3.52 -29.98 -2.72
CA GLY A 411 3.55 -28.56 -2.35
C GLY A 411 4.92 -27.88 -2.50
N ASN A 412 5.91 -28.52 -3.12
CA ASN A 412 7.23 -27.93 -3.37
C ASN A 412 7.21 -27.01 -4.60
N LEU A 413 8.08 -26.01 -4.59
CA LEU A 413 8.19 -25.04 -5.69
C LEU A 413 8.85 -25.69 -6.91
N GLN A 414 8.11 -25.74 -8.03
CA GLN A 414 8.64 -26.23 -9.29
C GLN A 414 9.66 -25.24 -9.86
N LYS A 415 10.72 -25.76 -10.50
CA LYS A 415 11.79 -24.94 -11.06
C LYS A 415 11.73 -24.85 -12.58
N ASP A 416 11.96 -23.66 -13.12
CA ASP A 416 12.16 -23.42 -14.55
C ASP A 416 13.49 -24.04 -15.04
N ALA A 417 13.69 -24.05 -16.37
CA ALA A 417 14.92 -24.55 -17.00
C ALA A 417 16.21 -23.77 -16.63
N LYS A 418 16.13 -22.76 -15.76
CA LYS A 418 17.25 -21.96 -15.23
C LYS A 418 17.39 -22.10 -13.70
N GLY A 419 16.63 -22.99 -13.07
CA GLY A 419 16.65 -23.24 -11.63
C GLY A 419 15.93 -22.18 -10.79
N LYS A 420 15.14 -21.28 -11.40
CA LYS A 420 14.28 -20.33 -10.69
C LYS A 420 12.93 -20.95 -10.41
N ASP A 421 12.21 -20.44 -9.40
CA ASP A 421 10.80 -20.78 -9.20
C ASP A 421 9.99 -20.46 -10.47
N MET A 422 9.18 -21.41 -10.91
CA MET A 422 8.32 -21.28 -12.08
C MET A 422 7.09 -20.46 -11.70
N GLU A 423 6.76 -19.44 -12.48
CA GLU A 423 5.63 -18.53 -12.23
C GLU A 423 4.49 -18.79 -13.24
N ASP A 424 3.25 -18.94 -12.78
CA ASP A 424 2.03 -18.98 -13.61
C ASP A 424 1.13 -17.78 -13.33
N LYS A 425 1.17 -16.77 -14.22
CA LYS A 425 0.25 -15.62 -14.17
C LYS A 425 -1.22 -16.00 -14.33
N GLY A 426 -1.51 -17.18 -14.90
CA GLY A 426 -2.85 -17.73 -15.00
C GLY A 426 -3.47 -18.04 -13.64
N ILE A 427 -2.69 -18.13 -12.55
CA ILE A 427 -3.21 -18.21 -11.18
C ILE A 427 -4.11 -17.02 -10.89
N TRP A 428 -3.64 -15.79 -11.09
CA TRP A 428 -4.45 -14.58 -10.88
C TRP A 428 -5.67 -14.53 -11.81
N ALA A 429 -5.56 -14.96 -13.07
CA ALA A 429 -6.73 -15.02 -13.96
C ALA A 429 -7.82 -15.98 -13.44
N ARG A 430 -7.42 -17.13 -12.87
CA ARG A 430 -8.32 -18.09 -12.24
C ARG A 430 -8.89 -17.58 -10.91
N GLU A 431 -8.11 -16.87 -10.11
CA GLU A 431 -8.56 -16.26 -8.85
C GLU A 431 -9.52 -15.09 -9.07
N ILE A 432 -9.23 -14.19 -10.03
CA ILE A 432 -10.16 -13.14 -10.47
C ILE A 432 -11.49 -13.78 -10.88
N LYS A 433 -11.46 -14.87 -11.66
CA LYS A 433 -12.68 -15.54 -12.10
C LYS A 433 -13.42 -16.27 -10.99
N LEU A 434 -12.69 -16.88 -10.06
CA LEU A 434 -13.26 -17.46 -8.84
C LEU A 434 -14.01 -16.39 -8.05
N LEU A 435 -13.38 -15.25 -7.77
CA LEU A 435 -13.98 -14.14 -7.03
C LEU A 435 -15.23 -13.56 -7.71
N GLU A 436 -15.26 -13.46 -9.05
CA GLU A 436 -16.49 -13.10 -9.78
C GLU A 436 -17.60 -14.15 -9.58
N ASN A 437 -17.26 -15.43 -9.64
CA ASN A 437 -18.22 -16.53 -9.53
C ASN A 437 -18.81 -16.67 -8.12
N LEU A 438 -18.16 -16.15 -7.07
CA LEU A 438 -18.70 -16.14 -5.70
C LEU A 438 -19.89 -15.17 -5.52
N VAL A 439 -20.07 -14.19 -6.42
CA VAL A 439 -21.14 -13.20 -6.32
C VAL A 439 -22.50 -13.86 -6.60
N GLY A 440 -23.38 -13.85 -5.61
CA GLY A 440 -24.70 -14.51 -5.67
C GLY A 440 -24.69 -16.04 -5.60
N MET A 441 -23.53 -16.67 -5.41
CA MET A 441 -23.44 -18.13 -5.23
C MET A 441 -23.99 -18.54 -3.85
N ASP A 442 -24.72 -19.66 -3.79
CA ASP A 442 -25.20 -20.23 -2.51
C ASP A 442 -24.07 -21.01 -1.83
N VAL A 443 -23.66 -20.58 -0.62
CA VAL A 443 -22.61 -21.21 0.18
C VAL A 443 -22.96 -22.61 0.68
N GLU A 444 -24.25 -22.98 0.65
CA GLU A 444 -24.71 -24.31 1.02
C GLU A 444 -24.98 -25.22 -0.19
N SER A 445 -24.75 -24.74 -1.41
CA SER A 445 -24.78 -25.57 -2.62
C SER A 445 -23.62 -26.57 -2.67
N GLU A 446 -23.84 -27.70 -3.34
CA GLU A 446 -22.80 -28.70 -3.58
C GLU A 446 -21.64 -28.12 -4.41
N GLU A 447 -21.92 -27.25 -5.40
CA GLU A 447 -20.87 -26.59 -6.19
C GLU A 447 -19.92 -25.74 -5.33
N PHE A 448 -20.47 -24.93 -4.41
CA PHE A 448 -19.63 -24.15 -3.48
C PHE A 448 -18.79 -25.07 -2.59
N LYS A 449 -19.41 -26.14 -2.04
CA LYS A 449 -18.75 -27.11 -1.16
C LYS A 449 -17.63 -27.88 -1.86
N GLU A 450 -17.83 -28.28 -3.12
CA GLU A 450 -16.78 -28.91 -3.95
C GLU A 450 -15.61 -27.95 -4.21
N ILE A 451 -15.88 -26.68 -4.49
CA ILE A 451 -14.85 -25.66 -4.70
C ILE A 451 -14.08 -25.40 -3.39
N GLU A 452 -14.78 -25.24 -2.26
CA GLU A 452 -14.23 -25.04 -0.93
C GLU A 452 -13.31 -26.20 -0.51
N ASP A 453 -13.80 -27.45 -0.56
CA ASP A 453 -13.04 -28.65 -0.21
C ASP A 453 -11.82 -28.84 -1.12
N ARG A 454 -11.96 -28.64 -2.44
CA ARG A 454 -10.84 -28.72 -3.39
C ARG A 454 -9.74 -27.70 -3.07
N LEU A 455 -10.09 -26.44 -2.82
CA LEU A 455 -9.12 -25.38 -2.50
C LEU A 455 -8.48 -25.62 -1.13
N GLN A 456 -9.26 -26.05 -0.13
CA GLN A 456 -8.74 -26.42 1.17
C GLN A 456 -7.78 -27.61 1.10
N LYS A 457 -8.03 -28.62 0.27
CA LYS A 457 -7.09 -29.72 0.00
C LYS A 457 -5.80 -29.22 -0.66
N MET A 458 -5.89 -28.40 -1.71
CA MET A 458 -4.72 -27.85 -2.42
C MET A 458 -3.75 -27.10 -1.50
N GLY A 459 -4.26 -26.33 -0.52
CA GLY A 459 -3.41 -25.59 0.41
C GLY A 459 -2.95 -26.37 1.66
N ALA A 460 -3.46 -27.58 1.90
CA ALA A 460 -3.30 -28.28 3.18
C ALA A 460 -1.84 -28.52 3.57
N VAL A 461 -0.98 -28.88 2.61
CA VAL A 461 0.44 -29.14 2.85
C VAL A 461 1.17 -27.89 3.36
N GLU A 462 0.98 -26.74 2.70
CA GLU A 462 1.60 -25.48 3.12
C GLU A 462 1.01 -24.99 4.45
N ARG A 463 -0.31 -25.09 4.66
CA ARG A 463 -0.96 -24.75 5.94
C ARG A 463 -0.38 -25.54 7.10
N ASN A 464 -0.26 -26.87 6.97
CA ASN A 464 0.31 -27.73 8.00
C ASN A 464 1.77 -27.37 8.29
N ARG A 465 2.59 -27.22 7.24
CA ARG A 465 4.00 -26.82 7.33
C ARG A 465 4.19 -25.47 8.04
N ILE A 466 3.34 -24.48 7.77
CA ILE A 466 3.42 -23.15 8.39
C ILE A 466 2.86 -23.17 9.82
N ALA A 467 1.79 -23.92 10.09
CA ALA A 467 1.26 -24.11 11.44
C ALA A 467 2.30 -24.71 12.39
N GLU A 468 2.99 -25.78 11.97
CA GLU A 468 4.10 -26.35 12.74
C GLU A 468 5.20 -25.32 13.05
N GLN A 469 5.56 -24.46 12.09
CA GLN A 469 6.56 -23.41 12.32
C GLN A 469 6.08 -22.37 13.35
N VAL A 470 4.80 -21.99 13.28
CA VAL A 470 4.18 -21.05 14.23
C VAL A 470 4.16 -21.67 15.63
N GLU A 471 3.71 -22.91 15.77
CA GLU A 471 3.73 -23.64 17.04
C GLU A 471 5.14 -23.75 17.61
N LYS A 472 6.10 -24.25 16.82
CA LYS A 472 7.53 -24.37 17.21
C LYS A 472 8.13 -23.03 17.64
N LYS A 473 7.71 -21.91 17.05
CA LYS A 473 8.13 -20.56 17.46
C LYS A 473 7.44 -20.14 18.76
N THR A 474 6.14 -20.33 18.88
CA THR A 474 5.34 -19.98 20.07
C THR A 474 5.82 -20.72 21.31
N THR A 475 6.09 -22.03 21.22
CA THR A 475 6.63 -22.82 22.33
C THR A 475 8.00 -22.31 22.78
N LYS A 476 8.90 -21.99 21.84
CA LYS A 476 10.22 -21.39 22.15
C LYS A 476 10.10 -20.02 22.84
N VAL A 477 9.14 -19.18 22.44
CA VAL A 477 8.89 -17.89 23.10
C VAL A 477 8.40 -18.10 24.52
N LYS A 478 7.41 -18.99 24.75
CA LYS A 478 6.92 -19.33 26.09
C LYS A 478 8.03 -19.85 26.99
N GLU A 479 8.85 -20.79 26.52
CA GLU A 479 10.02 -21.28 27.26
C GLU A 479 11.01 -20.16 27.61
N MET A 480 11.25 -19.21 26.71
CA MET A 480 12.16 -18.08 26.95
C MET A 480 11.58 -17.11 28.00
N GLU A 481 10.28 -16.85 27.95
CA GLU A 481 9.58 -16.06 28.97
C GLU A 481 9.61 -16.73 30.34
N GLU A 482 9.33 -18.03 30.43
CA GLU A 482 9.42 -18.80 31.68
C GLU A 482 10.84 -18.79 32.26
N LYS A 483 11.86 -19.03 31.41
CA LYS A 483 13.27 -18.93 31.81
C LYS A 483 13.65 -17.52 32.27
N THR A 484 13.02 -16.48 31.72
CA THR A 484 13.24 -15.08 32.11
C THR A 484 12.55 -14.73 33.42
N LYS A 485 11.27 -15.12 33.58
CA LYS A 485 10.48 -15.02 34.83
C LYS A 485 11.18 -15.76 35.97
N ALA A 486 11.70 -16.97 35.73
CA ALA A 486 12.46 -17.76 36.70
C ALA A 486 13.81 -17.13 37.08
N LYS A 487 14.50 -16.45 36.14
CA LYS A 487 15.71 -15.67 36.44
C LYS A 487 15.38 -14.43 37.27
N GLN A 488 14.30 -13.72 36.97
CA GLN A 488 13.85 -12.55 37.75
C GLN A 488 13.45 -12.94 39.18
N THR A 489 12.74 -14.07 39.39
CA THR A 489 12.45 -14.56 40.75
C THR A 489 13.72 -14.88 41.53
N LYS A 490 14.70 -15.56 40.91
CA LYS A 490 16.00 -15.83 41.56
C LYS A 490 16.78 -14.55 41.90
N LEU A 491 16.74 -13.53 41.04
CA LEU A 491 17.35 -12.22 41.30
C LEU A 491 16.68 -11.46 42.44
N ASN A 492 15.34 -11.57 42.58
CA ASN A 492 14.61 -10.94 43.68
C ASN A 492 14.87 -11.62 45.04
N PHE A 493 14.98 -12.96 45.07
CA PHE A 493 15.38 -13.68 46.28
C PHE A 493 16.86 -13.46 46.68
N GLY A 494 17.72 -13.10 45.72
CA GLY A 494 19.15 -12.81 45.97
C GLY A 494 19.44 -11.47 46.67
N LYS A 495 18.42 -10.63 46.94
CA LYS A 495 18.57 -9.33 47.61
C LYS A 495 18.14 -9.32 49.09
N ALA A 496 17.95 -10.47 49.71
CA ALA A 496 17.78 -10.55 51.16
C ALA A 496 19.08 -10.15 51.88
N VAL A 497 19.06 -9.03 52.60
CA VAL A 497 20.20 -8.49 53.36
C VAL A 497 20.65 -9.50 54.44
N PRO A 498 21.95 -9.83 54.57
CA PRO A 498 22.41 -10.75 55.60
C PRO A 498 22.30 -10.11 56.99
N ALA A 499 21.50 -10.72 57.86
CA ALA A 499 21.35 -10.30 59.25
C ALA A 499 22.70 -10.36 59.99
N LYS A 500 23.13 -9.23 60.59
CA LYS A 500 24.35 -9.17 61.40
C LYS A 500 24.20 -10.04 62.64
N LYS A 501 25.02 -11.10 62.76
CA LYS A 501 25.20 -11.84 64.02
C LYS A 501 25.76 -10.92 65.10
N GLY A 502 25.11 -10.88 66.26
CA GLY A 502 25.51 -10.03 67.38
C GLY A 502 26.82 -10.46 68.05
N LYS A 503 27.55 -9.49 68.60
CA LYS A 503 28.62 -9.70 69.60
C LYS A 503 28.10 -9.31 70.98
N LYS A 504 28.26 -10.20 71.97
CA LYS A 504 28.05 -9.94 73.40
C LYS A 504 29.19 -9.07 73.96
N ALA A 505 28.88 -7.99 74.66
CA ALA A 505 29.78 -7.37 75.64
C ALA A 505 29.00 -6.57 76.71
N LYS A 506 29.34 -6.87 77.97
CA LYS A 506 29.06 -6.20 79.27
C LYS A 506 28.04 -5.04 79.38
N LYS A 507 27.00 -5.36 80.14
CA LYS A 507 26.45 -4.68 81.34
C LYS A 507 27.27 -3.50 81.91
N GLU A 508 26.62 -2.35 82.09
CA GLU A 508 26.71 -1.48 83.27
C GLU A 508 25.37 -0.71 83.42
N GLU A 509 25.10 -0.15 84.59
CA GLU A 509 23.77 0.31 85.04
C GLU A 509 23.58 1.82 84.86
N GLU A 510 22.37 2.26 84.48
CA GLU A 510 21.65 3.35 85.17
C GLU A 510 20.18 3.43 84.71
N ALA A 511 19.34 4.13 85.48
CA ALA A 511 17.88 4.16 85.33
C ALA A 511 17.37 5.41 84.58
N ASP A 512 16.20 5.32 83.93
CA ASP A 512 15.06 6.20 84.26
C ASP A 512 13.71 5.67 83.71
N GLN A 513 12.62 6.37 84.02
CA GLN A 513 11.20 5.96 84.00
C GLN A 513 10.41 6.32 82.72
N SER A 514 9.18 5.78 82.65
CA SER A 514 8.00 6.30 81.90
C SER A 514 8.05 6.21 80.34
N ASP A 515 6.93 6.14 79.60
CA ASP A 515 5.55 5.84 79.98
C ASP A 515 4.76 5.17 78.82
N ALA A 516 3.58 4.72 79.20
CA ALA A 516 2.59 3.88 78.55
C ALA A 516 1.96 4.28 77.18
N SER A 517 1.30 3.26 76.60
CA SER A 517 0.11 3.33 75.73
C SER A 517 0.30 3.74 74.25
N SER A 518 -0.52 3.31 73.27
CA SER A 518 -1.72 2.45 73.31
C SER A 518 -1.87 1.59 72.03
N LEU A 519 -2.55 0.44 72.16
CA LEU A 519 -3.07 -0.39 71.06
C LEU A 519 -4.51 0.03 70.69
N SER A 520 -4.85 0.00 69.41
CA SER A 520 -6.12 -0.52 68.84
C SER A 520 -6.06 -0.35 67.31
N ALA A 521 -6.10 -1.40 66.49
CA ALA A 521 -7.13 -2.45 66.29
C ALA A 521 -8.27 -1.98 65.37
N LEU A 522 -8.54 -2.81 64.34
CA LEU A 522 -9.59 -2.66 63.34
C LEU A 522 -10.99 -2.84 63.96
N PRO A 523 -12.06 -2.64 63.17
CA PRO A 523 -12.81 -3.84 62.80
C PRO A 523 -13.22 -3.91 61.33
N SER A 524 -13.56 -5.12 60.93
CA SER A 524 -14.26 -5.50 59.71
C SER A 524 -15.78 -5.53 59.91
N ASP A 525 -16.49 -5.62 58.78
CA ASP A 525 -17.64 -6.53 58.53
C ASP A 525 -18.99 -5.94 58.07
N ASN A 526 -19.45 -6.57 56.98
CA ASN A 526 -20.80 -7.03 56.64
C ASN A 526 -21.86 -6.17 55.88
N GLU A 527 -22.29 -6.79 54.78
CA GLU A 527 -23.66 -6.95 54.23
C GLU A 527 -24.67 -5.79 54.24
N SER A 528 -25.04 -5.35 53.03
CA SER A 528 -26.42 -5.45 52.49
C SER A 528 -26.39 -5.55 50.97
#